data_AF-A0A317TA14-F1
#
_entry.id   AF-A0A317TA14-F1
#
_cell.length_a   1.000
_cell.length_b   1.000
_cell.length_c   1.000
_cell.angle_alpha   90.00
_cell.angle_beta   90.00
_cell.angle_gamma   90.00
#
_symmetry.space_group_name_H-M   'P 1'
#
loop_
_entity.id
_entity.type
_entity.pdbx_description
1 polymer ?
#
loop_
_entity_poly.entity_id
_entity_poly.type
_entity_poly.pdbx_seq_one_letter_code
_entity_poly.pdbx_strand_id
1 'polypeptide(L)' 'MICLIHRIRAENHVSQTVFAAMLGIGKTTVQQWERGEKKPSGAAQRLLDIVDRKGLEVLS' A
#
# COMPACT_ATOMS: atom_id res chain seq x y z
N MET A 1 4.02 -16.26 -3.95
CA MET A 1 4.03 -15.01 -4.74
C MET A 1 3.47 -13.91 -3.84
N ILE A 2 4.32 -13.19 -3.12
CA ILE A 2 3.90 -12.21 -2.10
C ILE A 2 3.53 -10.91 -2.82
N CYS A 3 2.36 -10.34 -2.53
CA CYS A 3 1.92 -9.06 -3.10
C CYS A 3 2.78 -7.90 -2.55
N LEU A 4 3.16 -6.97 -3.43
CA LEU A 4 3.96 -5.78 -3.10
C LEU A 4 3.40 -5.01 -1.89
N ILE A 5 2.09 -4.74 -1.90
CA ILE A 5 1.42 -4.00 -0.82
C ILE A 5 1.55 -4.73 0.52
N HIS A 6 1.39 -6.05 0.51
CA HIS A 6 1.52 -6.86 1.72
C HIS A 6 2.96 -6.84 2.26
N ARG A 7 3.96 -6.88 1.37
CA ARG A 7 5.37 -6.78 1.73
C ARG A 7 5.68 -5.47 2.44
N ILE A 8 5.39 -4.34 1.77
CA ILE A 8 5.61 -2.99 2.33
C ILE A 8 4.97 -2.87 3.71
N ARG A 9 3.71 -3.33 3.84
CA ARG A 9 2.96 -3.25 5.08
C ARG A 9 3.58 -4.09 6.21
N ALA A 10 4.02 -5.31 5.89
CA ALA A 10 4.61 -6.23 6.85
C ALA A 10 5.99 -5.74 7.33
N GLU A 11 6.83 -5.22 6.42
CA GLU A 11 8.15 -4.64 6.73
C GLU A 11 8.05 -3.43 7.66
N ASN A 12 6.96 -2.68 7.56
CA ASN A 12 6.72 -1.49 8.39
C ASN A 12 5.81 -1.77 9.59
N HIS A 13 5.42 -3.02 9.83
CA HIS A 13 4.57 -3.44 10.95
C HIS A 13 3.24 -2.68 11.08
N VAL A 14 2.68 -2.18 9.97
CA VAL A 14 1.41 -1.44 9.98
C VAL A 14 0.21 -2.33 9.62
N SER A 15 -0.97 -1.98 10.14
CA SER A 15 -2.22 -2.68 9.77
C SER A 15 -2.76 -2.17 8.43
N GLN A 16 -3.64 -2.95 7.78
CA GLN A 16 -4.29 -2.50 6.53
C GLN A 16 -5.03 -1.16 6.73
N THR A 17 -5.64 -0.96 7.90
CA THR A 17 -6.36 0.27 8.24
C THR A 17 -5.41 1.46 8.36
N VAL A 18 -4.27 1.29 9.03
CA VAL A 18 -3.25 2.34 9.18
C VAL A 18 -2.64 2.68 7.83
N PHE A 19 -2.27 1.67 7.04
CA PHE A 19 -1.75 1.86 5.69
C PHE A 19 -2.74 2.59 4.78
N ALA A 20 -4.02 2.22 4.85
CA ALA A 20 -5.08 2.89 4.09
C ALA A 20 -5.23 4.36 4.50
N ALA A 21 -5.18 4.67 5.81
CA ALA A 21 -5.22 6.03 6.32
C ALA A 21 -4.01 6.87 5.84
N MET A 22 -2.81 6.29 5.86
CA MET A 22 -1.59 6.95 5.35
C MET A 22 -1.68 7.28 3.86
N LEU A 23 -2.34 6.42 3.07
CA LEU A 23 -2.56 6.64 1.64
C LEU A 23 -3.81 7.47 1.33
N GLY A 24 -4.60 7.86 2.34
CA GLY A 24 -5.87 8.58 2.14
C GLY A 24 -6.94 7.78 1.40
N ILE A 25 -6.91 6.44 1.49
CA ILE A 25 -7.87 5.54 0.82
C ILE A 25 -8.61 4.64 1.82
N GLY A 26 -9.63 3.92 1.35
CA GLY A 26 -10.35 2.96 2.17
C GLY A 26 -9.58 1.65 2.38
N LYS A 27 -9.73 1.03 3.57
CA LYS A 27 -9.19 -0.30 3.90
C LYS A 27 -9.55 -1.37 2.86
N THR A 28 -10.78 -1.34 2.36
CA THR A 28 -11.27 -2.29 1.34
C THR A 28 -10.47 -2.20 0.05
N THR A 29 -9.99 -1.01 -0.33
CA THR A 29 -9.12 -0.81 -1.50
C THR A 29 -7.77 -1.50 -1.30
N VAL A 30 -7.15 -1.33 -0.13
CA VAL A 30 -5.90 -2.02 0.24
C VAL A 30 -6.08 -3.54 0.21
N GLN A 31 -7.19 -4.03 0.75
CA GLN A 31 -7.52 -5.47 0.75
C GLN A 31 -7.68 -6.03 -0.67
N GLN A 32 -8.38 -5.32 -1.56
CA GLN A 32 -8.53 -5.71 -2.96
C GLN A 32 -7.19 -5.73 -3.71
N TRP A 33 -6.29 -4.80 -3.39
CA TRP A 33 -4.93 -4.78 -3.95
C TRP A 33 -4.07 -5.93 -3.44
N GLU A 34 -4.09 -6.21 -2.12
CA GLU A 34 -3.34 -7.32 -1.53
C GLU A 34 -3.78 -8.68 -2.10
N ARG A 35 -5.08 -8.83 -2.41
CA ARG A 35 -5.65 -10.05 -3.01
C ARG A 35 -5.51 -10.13 -4.53
N GLY A 36 -5.07 -9.04 -5.18
CA GLY A 36 -4.98 -8.97 -6.65
C GLY A 36 -6.33 -8.84 -7.37
N GLU A 37 -7.43 -8.62 -6.63
CA GLU A 37 -8.77 -8.36 -7.20
C GLU A 37 -8.80 -7.04 -7.97
N LYS A 38 -8.02 -6.05 -7.52
CA LYS A 38 -7.77 -4.80 -8.23
C LYS A 38 -6.29 -4.46 -8.19
N LYS A 39 -5.85 -3.66 -9.16
CA LYS A 39 -4.50 -3.09 -9.18
C LYS A 39 -4.58 -1.60 -8.92
N PRO A 40 -3.62 -1.01 -8.19
CA PRO A 40 -3.49 0.43 -8.10
C PRO A 40 -3.23 1.00 -9.50
N SER A 41 -3.83 2.15 -9.81
CA SER A 41 -3.67 2.83 -11.10
C SER A 41 -3.48 4.33 -10.91
N GLY A 42 -2.90 5.00 -11.90
CA GLY A 42 -2.72 6.44 -11.90
C GLY A 42 -1.85 6.93 -10.73
N ALA A 43 -2.37 7.88 -9.96
CA ALA A 43 -1.65 8.48 -8.83
C ALA A 43 -1.29 7.45 -7.73
N ALA A 44 -2.19 6.50 -7.45
CA ALA A 44 -1.95 5.46 -6.44
C ALA A 44 -0.78 4.54 -6.82
N GLN A 45 -0.65 4.22 -8.10
CA GLN A 45 0.46 3.39 -8.59
C GLN A 45 1.81 4.11 -8.44
N ARG A 46 1.86 5.41 -8.75
CA ARG A 46 3.08 6.22 -8.58
C ARG A 46 3.45 6.37 -7.11
N LEU A 47 2.46 6.59 -6.24
CA LEU A 47 2.69 6.68 -4.80
C LEU A 47 3.27 5.37 -4.25
N LEU A 48 2.71 4.22 -4.65
CA LEU A 48 3.23 2.92 -4.23
C LEU A 48 4.62 2.61 -4.77
N ASP A 49 4.97 3.05 -5.99
CA ASP A 49 6.35 2.93 -6.51
C ASP A 49 7.35 3.79 -5.70
N ILE A 50 6.93 4.97 -5.25
CA ILE A 50 7.75 5.80 -4.37
C ILE A 50 7.91 5.13 -3.00
N VAL A 51 6.83 4.62 -2.41
CA VAL A 51 6.85 3.93 -1.11
C VAL A 51 7.67 2.63 -1.18
N ASP A 52 7.63 1.90 -2.31
CA ASP A 52 8.45 0.69 -2.48
C ASP A 52 9.95 1.02 -2.53
N ARG A 53 10.33 2.15 -3.14
CA ARG A 53 11.74 2.56 -3.29
C ARG A 53 12.30 3.27 -2.08
N LYS A 54 11.47 4.04 -1.37
CA LYS A 54 11.87 4.97 -0.32
C LYS A 54 11.28 4.64 1.03
N GLY A 55 10.59 3.51 1.18
CA GLY A 55 9.92 3.14 2.43
C GLY A 55 8.69 3.99 2.76
N LEU A 56 8.09 3.69 3.91
CA LEU A 56 6.87 4.35 4.39
C LEU A 56 7.15 5.72 5.02
N GLU A 57 8.42 6.07 5.26
CA GLU A 57 8.83 7.39 5.76
C GLU A 57 8.45 8.56 4.85
N VAL A 58 8.17 8.29 3.57
CA VAL A 58 7.71 9.33 2.63
C VAL A 58 6.28 9.81 2.90
N LEU A 59 5.52 9.07 3.72
CA LEU A 59 4.14 9.40 4.09
C LEU A 59 4.03 10.10 5.46
N SER A 60 5.16 10.24 6.18
CA SER A 60 5.25 10.94 7.47
C SER A 60 5.66 12.39 7.34
#